data_AF-A0AAW2TVT9-F1
#
_entry.id   AF-A0AAW2TVT9-F1
#
_cell.length_a   1.000
_cell.length_b   1.000
_cell.length_c   1.000
_cell.angle_alpha   90.00
_cell.angle_beta   90.00
_cell.angle_gamma   90.00
#
_symmetry.space_group_name_H-M   'P 1'
#
loop_
_entity.id
_entity.type
_entity.pdbx_description
1 polymer ?
#
loop_
_entity_poly.entity_id
_entity_poly.type
_entity_poly.pdbx_seq_one_letter_code
_entity_poly.pdbx_strand_id
1 'polypeptide(L)'
;MTAEAESFMRGFLPPHLHDSTLELVPYFTDSFGNASRIDYGTGHETNFAAWLYCLARLGVVGEEDYQALVSRVFVKYLELMRKLQLTYCLEPAGSHGVWGLDDYHFLPYIFGSSQLIEHKYMKPKSIHNEDILENFSSEYLYLSCIVFVKKVKKGLFAEHSPMLDDISGVPNWNKVNSGLLKMYKVEVLEKVPIMQHFLFGSIIEWYAASL
;
A
#
# COMPACT_ATOMS: atom_id res chain seq x y z
N MET A 1 -2.35 -16.84 -12.44
CA MET A 1 -3.07 -16.03 -11.41
C MET A 1 -4.51 -15.81 -11.83
N THR A 2 -4.79 -15.09 -12.92
CA THR A 2 -6.15 -14.73 -13.35
C THR A 2 -7.11 -15.91 -13.52
N ALA A 3 -6.67 -17.00 -14.16
CA ALA A 3 -7.52 -18.17 -14.40
C ALA A 3 -8.00 -18.89 -13.12
N GLU A 4 -7.21 -18.80 -12.03
CA GLU A 4 -7.49 -19.48 -10.76
C GLU A 4 -8.09 -18.53 -9.71
N ALA A 5 -8.22 -17.24 -10.02
CA ALA A 5 -8.59 -16.21 -9.05
C ALA A 5 -10.00 -16.44 -8.50
N GLU A 6 -10.97 -16.80 -9.35
CA GLU A 6 -12.34 -17.08 -8.91
C GLU A 6 -12.40 -18.31 -8.00
N SER A 7 -11.72 -19.40 -8.38
CA SER A 7 -11.63 -20.63 -7.58
C SER A 7 -11.00 -20.36 -6.21
N PHE A 8 -9.93 -19.56 -6.18
CA PHE A 8 -9.29 -19.11 -4.95
C PHE A 8 -10.26 -18.35 -4.03
N MET A 9 -11.04 -17.41 -4.57
CA MET A 9 -12.04 -16.65 -3.80
C MET A 9 -13.14 -17.56 -3.24
N ARG A 10 -13.70 -18.44 -4.08
CA ARG A 10 -14.74 -19.41 -3.65
C ARG A 10 -14.25 -20.35 -2.54
N GLY A 11 -12.93 -20.56 -2.44
CA GLY A 11 -12.33 -21.40 -1.40
C GLY A 11 -12.46 -20.85 0.02
N PHE A 12 -12.61 -19.53 0.20
CA PHE A 12 -12.79 -18.91 1.52
C PHE A 12 -14.10 -18.12 1.66
N LEU A 13 -14.77 -17.77 0.55
CA LEU A 13 -16.06 -17.09 0.60
C LEU A 13 -17.20 -18.06 0.95
N PRO A 14 -18.13 -17.67 1.85
CA PRO A 14 -19.39 -18.36 2.06
C PRO A 14 -20.18 -18.54 0.75
N PRO A 15 -20.94 -19.65 0.56
CA PRO A 15 -21.66 -19.92 -0.68
C PRO A 15 -22.61 -18.79 -1.13
N HIS A 16 -23.25 -18.10 -0.19
CA HIS A 16 -24.18 -17.01 -0.50
C HIS A 16 -23.48 -15.73 -1.01
N LEU A 17 -22.15 -15.65 -0.89
CA LEU A 17 -21.33 -14.55 -1.41
C LEU A 17 -20.60 -14.94 -2.70
N HIS A 18 -20.81 -16.13 -3.25
CA HIS A 18 -20.08 -16.56 -4.45
C HIS A 18 -20.33 -15.67 -5.67
N ASP A 19 -21.51 -15.06 -5.80
CA ASP A 19 -21.78 -14.13 -6.92
C ASP A 19 -20.93 -12.85 -6.83
N SER A 20 -20.47 -12.48 -5.63
CA SER A 20 -19.59 -11.31 -5.43
C SER A 20 -18.20 -11.51 -6.04
N THR A 21 -17.80 -12.73 -6.42
CA THR A 21 -16.51 -12.97 -7.08
C THR A 21 -16.37 -12.22 -8.39
N LEU A 22 -17.49 -11.94 -9.08
CA LEU A 22 -17.50 -11.14 -10.30
C LEU A 22 -16.88 -9.75 -10.09
N GLU A 23 -17.12 -9.13 -8.92
CA GLU A 23 -16.59 -7.81 -8.57
C GLU A 23 -15.27 -7.91 -7.77
N LEU A 24 -15.09 -8.93 -6.93
CA LEU A 24 -13.87 -9.11 -6.14
C LEU A 24 -12.64 -9.50 -6.98
N VAL A 25 -12.81 -10.36 -7.98
CA VAL A 25 -11.70 -10.89 -8.78
C VAL A 25 -10.96 -9.78 -9.53
N PRO A 26 -11.62 -8.82 -10.20
CA PRO A 26 -10.93 -7.71 -10.85
C PRO A 26 -9.99 -6.94 -9.92
N TYR A 27 -10.46 -6.49 -8.74
CA TYR A 27 -9.62 -5.79 -7.76
C TYR A 27 -8.40 -6.64 -7.36
N PHE A 28 -8.62 -7.92 -7.03
CA PHE A 28 -7.52 -8.80 -6.65
C PHE A 28 -6.52 -9.01 -7.79
N THR A 29 -6.99 -9.29 -9.00
CA THR A 29 -6.09 -9.56 -10.13
C THR A 29 -5.30 -8.34 -10.59
N ASP A 30 -5.86 -7.14 -10.44
CA ASP A 30 -5.16 -5.88 -10.75
C ASP A 30 -4.29 -5.39 -9.58
N SER A 31 -4.19 -6.15 -8.48
CA SER A 31 -3.38 -5.78 -7.31
C SER A 31 -1.87 -5.98 -7.49
N PHE A 32 -1.43 -6.67 -8.54
CA PHE A 32 -0.07 -7.22 -8.64
C PHE A 32 0.77 -6.63 -9.80
N GLY A 33 0.30 -5.53 -10.41
CA GLY A 33 0.96 -4.88 -11.54
C GLY A 33 0.35 -5.24 -12.88
N ASN A 34 0.87 -4.64 -13.95
CA ASN A 34 0.40 -4.88 -15.31
C ASN A 34 1.35 -5.82 -16.07
N ALA A 35 0.81 -6.92 -16.59
CA ALA A 35 1.61 -7.92 -17.30
C ALA A 35 2.16 -7.43 -18.65
N SER A 36 1.49 -6.51 -19.33
CA SER A 36 1.92 -6.00 -20.64
C SER A 36 2.98 -4.91 -20.51
N ARG A 37 2.84 -4.03 -19.52
CA ARG A 37 3.80 -2.95 -19.24
C ARG A 37 4.95 -3.38 -18.33
N ILE A 38 4.79 -4.50 -17.62
CA ILE A 38 5.76 -5.00 -16.63
C ILE A 38 6.03 -3.91 -15.58
N ASP A 39 4.95 -3.31 -15.08
CA ASP A 39 5.00 -2.21 -14.12
C ASP A 39 4.12 -2.49 -12.88
N TYR A 40 4.41 -1.78 -11.79
CA TYR A 40 3.62 -1.79 -10.57
C TYR A 40 3.68 -0.42 -9.90
N GLY A 41 2.65 -0.04 -9.16
CA GLY A 41 2.59 1.25 -8.48
C GLY A 41 1.39 1.37 -7.54
N THR A 42 1.15 2.58 -7.06
CA THR A 42 0.16 2.86 -6.00
C THR A 42 -1.29 2.57 -6.42
N GLY A 43 -1.62 2.60 -7.72
CA GLY A 43 -2.94 2.17 -8.22
C GLY A 43 -3.20 0.68 -7.99
N HIS A 44 -2.19 -0.17 -8.23
CA HIS A 44 -2.27 -1.61 -7.95
C HIS A 44 -2.34 -1.88 -6.45
N GLU A 45 -1.57 -1.14 -5.64
CA GLU A 45 -1.69 -1.19 -4.17
C GLU A 45 -3.10 -0.79 -3.70
N THR A 46 -3.70 0.23 -4.32
CA THR A 46 -5.06 0.69 -4.04
C THR A 46 -6.09 -0.39 -4.36
N ASN A 47 -5.91 -1.12 -5.47
CA ASN A 47 -6.75 -2.27 -5.81
C ASN A 47 -6.69 -3.38 -4.74
N PHE A 48 -5.52 -3.63 -4.14
CA PHE A 48 -5.40 -4.60 -3.05
C PHE A 48 -6.16 -4.13 -1.80
N ALA A 49 -6.05 -2.85 -1.47
CA ALA A 49 -6.82 -2.26 -0.37
C ALA A 49 -8.33 -2.27 -0.65
N ALA A 50 -8.74 -2.03 -1.90
CA ALA A 50 -10.14 -2.13 -2.33
C ALA A 50 -10.66 -3.56 -2.19
N TRP A 51 -9.86 -4.56 -2.54
CA TRP A 51 -10.22 -5.96 -2.33
C TRP A 51 -10.42 -6.29 -0.84
N LEU A 52 -9.50 -5.88 0.05
CA LEU A 52 -9.66 -6.03 1.50
C LEU A 52 -10.91 -5.30 2.03
N TYR A 53 -11.15 -4.10 1.52
CA TYR A 53 -12.34 -3.32 1.85
C TYR A 53 -13.63 -4.04 1.45
N CYS A 54 -13.69 -4.64 0.27
CA CYS A 54 -14.85 -5.40 -0.17
C CYS A 54 -15.11 -6.61 0.71
N LEU A 55 -14.07 -7.34 1.16
CA LEU A 55 -14.23 -8.44 2.12
C LEU A 55 -14.85 -7.97 3.43
N ALA A 56 -14.40 -6.82 3.96
CA ALA A 56 -14.98 -6.22 5.15
C ALA A 56 -16.43 -5.76 4.93
N ARG A 57 -16.72 -5.10 3.81
CA ARG A 57 -18.07 -4.65 3.43
C ARG A 57 -19.07 -5.80 3.27
N LEU A 58 -18.61 -6.96 2.81
CA LEU A 58 -19.42 -8.17 2.68
C LEU A 58 -19.55 -8.97 3.99
N GLY A 59 -18.88 -8.53 5.07
CA GLY A 59 -18.90 -9.23 6.36
C GLY A 59 -18.10 -10.54 6.38
N VAL A 60 -17.18 -10.73 5.44
CA VAL A 60 -16.25 -11.89 5.43
C VAL A 60 -15.23 -11.77 6.55
N VAL A 61 -14.86 -10.53 6.88
CA VAL A 61 -13.95 -10.17 7.97
C VAL A 61 -14.60 -9.08 8.82
N GLY A 62 -14.41 -9.16 10.13
CA GLY A 62 -14.98 -8.22 11.10
C GLY A 62 -14.02 -7.12 11.53
N GLU A 63 -14.49 -6.19 12.36
CA GLU A 63 -13.63 -5.12 12.92
C GLU A 63 -12.47 -5.69 13.76
N GLU A 64 -12.71 -6.83 14.42
CA GLU A 64 -11.70 -7.59 15.15
C GLU A 64 -10.53 -8.06 14.28
N ASP A 65 -10.75 -8.20 12.97
CA ASP A 65 -9.75 -8.66 12.02
C ASP A 65 -8.95 -7.51 11.38
N TYR A 66 -9.41 -6.25 11.49
CA TYR A 66 -8.81 -5.13 10.74
C TYR A 66 -7.32 -4.95 11.03
N GLN A 67 -6.90 -5.13 12.28
CA GLN A 67 -5.49 -5.08 12.63
C GLN A 67 -4.71 -6.23 11.97
N ALA A 68 -5.28 -7.44 11.89
CA ALA A 68 -4.67 -8.60 11.25
C ALA A 68 -4.62 -8.47 9.72
N LEU A 69 -5.61 -7.83 9.10
CA LEU A 69 -5.57 -7.51 7.66
C LEU A 69 -4.34 -6.68 7.32
N VAL A 70 -3.99 -5.70 8.14
CA VAL A 70 -2.78 -4.89 7.92
C VAL A 70 -1.53 -5.63 8.36
N SER A 71 -1.46 -6.06 9.61
CA SER A 71 -0.23 -6.62 10.21
C SER A 71 0.15 -8.02 9.73
N ARG A 72 -0.75 -8.73 9.02
CA ARG A 72 -0.48 -10.06 8.47
C ARG A 72 -0.72 -10.12 6.97
N VAL A 73 -1.94 -9.84 6.52
CA VAL A 73 -2.30 -10.00 5.10
C VAL A 73 -1.56 -8.99 4.22
N PHE A 74 -1.61 -7.71 4.58
CA PHE A 74 -0.94 -6.65 3.85
C PHE A 74 0.59 -6.73 3.94
N VAL A 75 1.14 -7.19 5.09
CA VAL A 75 2.58 -7.50 5.21
C VAL A 75 2.98 -8.60 4.21
N LYS A 76 2.20 -9.69 4.10
CA LYS A 76 2.50 -10.76 3.12
C LYS A 76 2.35 -10.30 1.68
N TYR A 77 1.37 -9.44 1.40
CA TYR A 77 1.26 -8.77 0.11
C TYR A 77 2.50 -7.93 -0.21
N LEU A 78 2.98 -7.11 0.73
CA LEU A 78 4.16 -6.28 0.56
C LEU A 78 5.44 -7.11 0.33
N GLU A 79 5.62 -8.21 1.09
CA GLU A 79 6.71 -9.16 0.89
C GLU A 79 6.69 -9.76 -0.53
N LEU A 80 5.50 -10.17 -1.00
CA LEU A 80 5.32 -10.67 -2.36
C LEU A 80 5.64 -9.59 -3.40
N MET A 81 5.13 -8.37 -3.23
CA MET A 81 5.35 -7.29 -4.18
C MET A 81 6.83 -6.91 -4.28
N ARG A 82 7.54 -6.80 -3.16
CA ARG A 82 9.00 -6.59 -3.15
C ARG A 82 9.75 -7.70 -3.90
N LYS A 83 9.32 -8.95 -3.74
CA LYS A 83 9.91 -10.06 -4.49
C LYS A 83 9.64 -9.93 -5.99
N LEU A 84 8.41 -9.59 -6.39
CA LEU A 84 8.06 -9.40 -7.80
C LEU A 84 8.85 -8.24 -8.43
N GLN A 85 8.89 -7.09 -7.76
CA GLN A 85 9.65 -5.90 -8.18
C GLN A 85 11.11 -6.24 -8.47
N LEU A 86 11.77 -6.97 -7.57
CA LEU A 86 13.17 -7.35 -7.72
C LEU A 86 13.40 -8.49 -8.73
N THR A 87 12.50 -9.47 -8.78
CA THR A 87 12.67 -10.66 -9.62
C THR A 87 12.41 -10.35 -11.09
N TYR A 88 11.41 -9.50 -11.35
CA TYR A 88 10.98 -9.16 -12.71
C TYR A 88 11.40 -7.75 -13.14
N CYS A 89 12.15 -7.04 -12.31
CA CYS A 89 12.60 -5.67 -12.56
C CYS A 89 11.45 -4.77 -12.99
N LEU A 90 10.33 -4.83 -12.24
CA LEU A 90 9.13 -4.07 -12.59
C LEU A 90 9.44 -2.57 -12.69
N GLU A 91 8.83 -1.89 -13.65
CA GLU A 91 8.95 -0.44 -13.73
C GLU A 91 8.00 0.24 -12.71
N PRO A 92 8.39 1.38 -12.12
CA PRO A 92 7.49 2.19 -11.30
C PRO A 92 6.34 2.80 -12.11
N ALA A 93 5.11 2.33 -11.90
CA ALA A 93 3.91 2.83 -12.58
C ALA A 93 3.41 4.12 -11.90
N GLY A 94 3.28 5.20 -12.67
CA GLY A 94 2.77 6.48 -12.16
C GLY A 94 3.69 7.14 -11.12
N SER A 95 4.98 6.78 -11.10
CA SER A 95 5.96 7.38 -10.20
C SER A 95 6.18 8.87 -10.53
N HIS A 96 6.30 9.67 -9.47
CA HIS A 96 6.71 11.08 -9.57
C HIS A 96 8.24 11.25 -9.59
N GLY A 97 8.98 10.15 -9.84
CA GLY A 97 10.43 10.11 -9.73
C GLY A 97 10.89 10.45 -8.32
N VAL A 98 11.93 11.28 -8.21
CA VAL A 98 12.48 11.72 -6.92
C VAL A 98 11.51 12.53 -6.06
N TRP A 99 10.42 13.06 -6.65
CA TRP A 99 9.41 13.83 -5.93
C TRP A 99 8.24 12.97 -5.41
N GLY A 100 8.26 11.68 -5.70
CA GLY A 100 7.32 10.72 -5.11
C GLY A 100 7.73 10.37 -3.68
N LEU A 101 6.76 9.86 -2.90
CA LEU A 101 7.05 9.30 -1.58
C LEU A 101 7.97 8.06 -1.70
N ASP A 102 7.64 7.18 -2.63
CA ASP A 102 8.29 5.91 -2.92
C ASP A 102 7.98 5.54 -4.38
N ASP A 103 8.78 4.67 -4.99
CA ASP A 103 8.57 4.29 -6.39
C ASP A 103 7.30 3.46 -6.58
N TYR A 104 6.91 2.68 -5.58
CA TYR A 104 5.88 1.64 -5.71
C TYR A 104 4.75 1.74 -4.68
N HIS A 105 5.05 2.20 -3.46
CA HIS A 105 4.18 1.99 -2.31
C HIS A 105 3.82 3.27 -1.55
N PHE A 106 2.59 3.37 -1.05
CA PHE A 106 2.15 4.48 -0.22
C PHE A 106 1.53 4.01 1.10
N LEU A 107 0.59 3.06 1.04
CA LEU A 107 -0.15 2.57 2.21
C LEU A 107 0.72 2.02 3.35
N PRO A 108 1.85 1.31 3.11
CA PRO A 108 2.73 0.88 4.19
C PRO A 108 3.25 2.04 5.04
N TYR A 109 3.46 3.23 4.45
CA TYR A 109 3.90 4.42 5.19
C TYR A 109 2.75 5.02 6.02
N ILE A 110 1.51 4.97 5.54
CA ILE A 110 0.35 5.36 6.33
C ILE A 110 0.17 4.41 7.52
N PHE A 111 0.10 3.10 7.27
CA PHE A 111 -0.07 2.11 8.34
C PHE A 111 1.10 2.13 9.31
N GLY A 112 2.33 2.18 8.81
CA GLY A 112 3.53 2.21 9.63
C GLY A 112 3.68 3.47 10.47
N SER A 113 3.30 4.64 9.94
CA SER A 113 3.30 5.87 10.74
C SER A 113 2.24 5.82 11.84
N SER A 114 1.10 5.17 11.59
CA SER A 114 0.06 4.92 12.59
C SER A 114 0.57 4.02 13.73
N GLN A 115 1.31 2.94 13.40
CA GLN A 115 1.94 2.07 14.41
C GLN A 115 2.89 2.82 15.36
N LEU A 116 3.47 3.94 14.90
CA LEU A 116 4.48 4.71 15.63
C LEU A 116 3.90 5.95 16.33
N ILE A 117 2.58 6.19 16.24
CA ILE A 117 1.92 7.28 16.97
C ILE A 117 2.18 7.11 18.48
N GLU A 118 2.55 8.23 19.12
CA GLU A 118 2.89 8.29 20.56
C GLU A 118 4.06 7.39 21.01
N HIS A 119 4.82 6.80 20.07
CA HIS A 119 5.97 5.98 20.43
C HIS A 119 7.01 6.81 21.22
N LYS A 120 7.43 6.26 22.37
CA LYS A 120 8.17 7.01 23.40
C LYS A 120 9.53 7.50 22.90
N TYR A 121 10.25 6.66 22.16
CA TYR A 121 11.64 6.91 21.78
C TYR A 121 11.83 7.18 20.28
N MET A 122 11.22 6.34 19.43
CA MET A 122 11.31 6.50 17.98
C MET A 122 10.47 7.68 17.48
N LYS A 123 11.11 8.62 16.80
CA LYS A 123 10.50 9.81 16.17
C LYS A 123 10.70 9.73 14.65
N PRO A 124 10.04 10.57 13.83
CA PRO A 124 10.23 10.54 12.37
C PRO A 124 11.70 10.59 11.93
N LYS A 125 12.54 11.43 12.57
CA LYS A 125 13.99 11.48 12.32
C LYS A 125 14.76 10.18 12.60
N SER A 126 14.17 9.23 13.33
CA SER A 126 14.80 7.94 13.65
C SER A 126 15.03 7.07 12.42
N ILE A 127 14.43 7.38 11.27
CA ILE A 127 14.71 6.68 10.00
C ILE A 127 16.16 6.82 9.53
N HIS A 128 16.92 7.78 10.09
CA HIS A 128 18.34 7.99 9.81
C HIS A 128 19.27 7.24 10.75
N ASN A 129 18.74 6.61 11.80
CA ASN A 129 19.53 5.86 12.77
C ASN A 129 19.57 4.39 12.36
N GLU A 130 20.74 3.91 11.92
CA GLU A 130 20.91 2.53 11.45
C GLU A 130 20.64 1.50 12.55
N ASP A 131 21.03 1.74 13.80
CA ASP A 131 20.74 0.81 14.91
C ASP A 131 19.23 0.62 15.10
N ILE A 132 18.44 1.70 15.00
CA ILE A 132 16.98 1.62 15.09
C ILE A 132 16.41 0.82 13.91
N LEU A 133 16.91 1.07 12.70
CA LEU A 133 16.44 0.35 11.52
C LEU A 133 16.77 -1.15 11.59
N GLU A 134 17.99 -1.51 11.98
CA GLU A 134 18.43 -2.90 12.09
C GLU A 134 17.62 -3.68 13.14
N ASN A 135 17.32 -3.06 14.28
CA ASN A 135 16.64 -3.74 15.37
C ASN A 135 15.11 -3.76 15.26
N PHE A 136 14.48 -2.77 14.63
CA PHE A 136 13.02 -2.57 14.70
C PHE A 136 12.30 -2.61 13.34
N SER A 137 13.01 -2.72 12.22
CA SER A 137 12.38 -2.75 10.88
C SER A 137 11.53 -3.98 10.61
N SER A 138 11.70 -5.06 11.36
CA SER A 138 10.83 -6.25 11.31
C SER A 138 9.50 -6.05 12.04
N GLU A 139 9.42 -5.09 12.96
CA GLU A 139 8.24 -4.83 13.79
C GLU A 139 7.36 -3.69 13.24
N TYR A 140 7.98 -2.68 12.61
CA TYR A 140 7.28 -1.48 12.13
C TYR A 140 7.33 -1.35 10.61
N LEU A 141 6.16 -1.29 9.97
CA LEU A 141 6.01 -1.21 8.51
C LEU A 141 6.77 -0.03 7.90
N TYR A 142 6.71 1.15 8.54
CA TYR A 142 7.38 2.34 8.05
C TYR A 142 8.89 2.13 7.96
N LEU A 143 9.49 1.59 9.04
CA LEU A 143 10.92 1.32 9.11
C LEU A 143 11.32 0.20 8.13
N SER A 144 10.49 -0.83 7.98
CA SER A 144 10.67 -1.86 6.96
C SER A 144 10.79 -1.28 5.55
N CYS A 145 9.94 -0.30 5.22
CA CYS A 145 10.00 0.39 3.92
C CYS A 145 11.28 1.21 3.76
N ILE A 146 11.68 1.96 4.79
CA ILE A 146 12.95 2.71 4.75
C ILE A 146 14.14 1.79 4.50
N VAL A 147 14.22 0.66 5.20
CA VAL A 147 15.30 -0.33 4.99
C VAL A 147 15.27 -0.86 3.56
N PHE A 148 14.09 -1.15 3.01
CA PHE A 148 13.97 -1.59 1.62
C PHE A 148 14.47 -0.53 0.63
N VAL A 149 14.05 0.73 0.78
CA VAL A 149 14.49 1.85 -0.06
C VAL A 149 16.01 2.02 -0.01
N LYS A 150 16.60 2.08 1.19
CA LYS A 150 18.07 2.17 1.37
C LYS A 150 18.83 0.99 0.77
N LYS A 151 18.22 -0.19 0.74
CA LYS A 151 18.83 -1.37 0.12
C LYS A 151 18.87 -1.26 -1.41
N VAL A 152 17.76 -0.84 -2.02
CA VAL A 152 17.60 -0.83 -3.49
C VAL A 152 18.17 0.42 -4.16
N LYS A 153 18.06 1.59 -3.53
CA LYS A 153 18.63 2.85 -4.03
C LYS A 153 20.03 3.07 -3.45
N LYS A 154 20.95 3.59 -4.26
CA LYS A 154 22.34 3.88 -3.85
C LYS A 154 22.54 5.39 -3.75
N GLY A 155 23.45 5.81 -2.88
CA GLY A 155 23.74 7.23 -2.63
C GLY A 155 23.18 7.72 -1.30
N LEU A 156 23.16 9.04 -1.12
CA LEU A 156 22.60 9.65 0.08
C LEU A 156 21.07 9.56 0.06
N PHE A 157 20.47 9.24 1.21
CA PHE A 157 19.02 9.09 1.32
C PHE A 157 18.25 10.34 0.87
N ALA A 158 18.75 11.52 1.26
CA ALA A 158 18.19 12.81 0.85
C ALA A 158 18.26 13.08 -0.66
N GLU A 159 19.16 12.44 -1.41
CA GLU A 159 19.28 12.65 -2.86
C GLU A 159 18.30 11.77 -3.65
N HIS A 160 18.14 10.51 -3.25
CA HIS A 160 17.31 9.56 -3.98
C HIS A 160 15.87 9.44 -3.44
N SER A 161 15.63 9.95 -2.23
CA SER A 161 14.33 9.92 -1.53
C SER A 161 14.09 11.20 -0.72
N PRO A 162 14.21 12.40 -1.33
CA PRO A 162 14.11 13.68 -0.63
C PRO A 162 12.78 13.86 0.10
N MET A 163 11.67 13.35 -0.43
CA MET A 163 10.37 13.48 0.23
C MET A 163 10.29 12.71 1.56
N LEU A 164 10.83 11.50 1.62
CA LEU A 164 10.93 10.74 2.87
C LEU A 164 11.90 11.40 3.84
N ASP A 165 12.98 12.00 3.33
CA ASP A 165 13.96 12.75 4.11
C ASP A 165 13.32 13.98 4.75
N ASP A 166 12.59 14.79 3.98
CA ASP A 166 11.86 15.96 4.45
C ASP A 166 10.80 15.60 5.49
N ILE A 167 10.04 14.51 5.26
CA ILE A 167 9.04 14.00 6.21
C ILE A 167 9.69 13.60 7.54
N SER A 168 10.96 13.15 7.53
CA SER A 168 11.68 12.82 8.76
C SER A 168 11.89 14.03 9.69
N GLY A 169 11.84 15.25 9.14
CA GLY A 169 11.89 16.51 9.89
C GLY A 169 10.59 16.86 10.62
N VAL A 170 9.48 16.18 10.34
CA VAL A 170 8.20 16.39 11.03
C VAL A 170 8.33 15.98 12.51
N PRO A 171 7.79 16.77 13.47
CA PRO A 171 8.11 16.58 14.88
C PRO A 171 7.54 15.31 15.52
N ASN A 172 6.47 14.73 14.98
CA ASN A 172 5.85 13.52 15.53
C ASN A 172 5.08 12.72 14.48
N TRP A 173 4.90 11.42 14.74
CA TRP A 173 4.24 10.48 13.86
C TRP A 173 2.75 10.75 13.62
N ASN A 174 2.05 11.37 14.57
CA ASN A 174 0.64 11.76 14.36
C ASN A 174 0.52 12.79 13.22
N LYS A 175 1.41 13.79 13.19
CA LYS A 175 1.49 14.76 12.09
C LYS A 175 1.94 14.11 10.77
N VAL A 176 2.89 13.18 10.82
CA VAL A 176 3.30 12.40 9.63
C VAL A 176 2.10 11.64 9.08
N ASN A 177 1.42 10.84 9.89
CA ASN A 177 0.27 10.04 9.48
C ASN A 177 -0.86 10.90 8.89
N SER A 178 -1.21 11.99 9.58
CA SER A 178 -2.22 12.95 9.09
C SER A 178 -1.81 13.60 7.75
N GLY A 179 -0.53 13.90 7.58
CA GLY A 179 0.02 14.44 6.33
C GLY A 179 -0.02 13.42 5.20
N LEU A 180 0.39 12.17 5.46
CA LEU A 180 0.39 11.07 4.50
C LEU A 180 -1.03 10.73 4.05
N LEU A 181 -2.03 10.74 4.94
CA LEU A 181 -3.43 10.54 4.54
C LEU A 181 -3.91 11.61 3.56
N LYS A 182 -3.57 12.88 3.81
CA LYS A 182 -3.91 13.98 2.89
C LYS A 182 -3.17 13.84 1.55
N MET A 183 -1.89 13.51 1.61
CA MET A 183 -1.07 13.32 0.43
C MET A 183 -1.56 12.12 -0.41
N TYR A 184 -1.95 11.00 0.20
CA TYR A 184 -2.52 9.85 -0.50
C TYR A 184 -3.81 10.21 -1.22
N LYS A 185 -4.67 10.98 -0.57
CA LYS A 185 -5.88 11.48 -1.22
C LYS A 185 -5.54 12.28 -2.50
N VAL A 186 -4.62 13.24 -2.41
CA VAL A 186 -4.30 14.14 -3.54
C VAL A 186 -3.47 13.46 -4.63
N GLU A 187 -2.42 12.73 -4.24
CA GLU A 187 -1.44 12.17 -5.17
C GLU A 187 -1.79 10.77 -5.68
N VAL A 188 -2.74 10.08 -5.04
CA VAL A 188 -3.22 8.77 -5.48
C VAL A 188 -4.70 8.84 -5.87
N LEU A 189 -5.60 9.12 -4.92
CA LEU A 189 -7.05 8.99 -5.14
C LEU A 189 -7.68 10.11 -6.01
N GLU A 190 -7.07 11.29 -6.08
CA GLU A 190 -7.52 12.38 -6.94
C GLU A 190 -6.71 12.46 -8.25
N LYS A 191 -5.77 11.52 -8.45
CA LYS A 191 -4.90 11.51 -9.62
C LYS A 191 -5.50 10.70 -10.74
N VAL A 192 -5.96 11.39 -11.79
CA VAL A 192 -6.58 10.76 -12.96
C VAL A 192 -5.71 9.65 -13.58
N PRO A 193 -4.39 9.83 -13.82
CA PRO A 193 -3.55 8.75 -14.36
C PRO A 193 -3.56 7.44 -13.56
N ILE A 194 -3.83 7.53 -12.25
CA ILE A 194 -3.90 6.37 -11.35
C ILE A 194 -5.35 5.85 -11.30
N MET A 195 -6.29 6.72 -10.97
CA MET A 195 -7.68 6.31 -10.70
C MET A 195 -8.52 6.04 -11.96
N GLN A 196 -8.06 6.41 -13.15
CA GLN A 196 -8.71 6.04 -14.42
C GLN A 196 -8.82 4.52 -14.63
N HIS A 197 -8.00 3.74 -13.93
CA HIS A 197 -8.01 2.28 -13.99
C HIS A 197 -8.80 1.64 -12.84
N PHE A 198 -9.28 2.43 -11.88
CA PHE A 198 -10.03 1.91 -10.74
C PHE A 198 -11.45 1.55 -11.16
N LEU A 199 -11.88 0.34 -10.80
CA LEU A 199 -13.20 -0.19 -11.16
C LEU A 199 -14.23 0.16 -10.10
N PHE A 200 -15.48 0.32 -10.54
CA PHE A 200 -16.64 0.52 -9.68
C PHE A 200 -17.68 -0.55 -9.98
N GLY A 201 -18.42 -0.95 -8.96
CA GLY A 201 -19.44 -1.98 -9.04
C GLY A 201 -20.54 -1.78 -8.02
N SER A 202 -21.10 -2.87 -7.53
CA SER A 202 -22.17 -2.90 -6.53
C SER A 202 -21.66 -2.77 -5.10
N ILE A 203 -20.41 -3.16 -4.82
CA ILE A 203 -19.82 -3.07 -3.47
C ILE A 203 -19.14 -1.71 -3.31
N ILE A 204 -18.38 -1.28 -4.32
CA ILE A 204 -17.81 0.06 -4.42
C ILE A 204 -18.56 0.83 -5.50
N GLU A 205 -19.60 1.55 -5.08
CA GLU A 205 -20.47 2.31 -5.99
C GLU A 205 -19.79 3.59 -6.49
N TRP A 206 -20.03 3.93 -7.76
CA TRP A 206 -19.71 5.24 -8.29
C TRP A 206 -20.81 6.23 -7.93
N TYR A 207 -20.54 7.10 -6.95
CA TYR A 207 -21.41 8.24 -6.68
C TYR A 207 -20.98 9.42 -7.53
N ALA A 208 -21.79 9.78 -8.54
CA ALA A 208 -21.69 11.11 -9.10
C ALA A 208 -22.01 12.10 -7.98
N ALA A 209 -21.04 12.95 -7.61
CA ALA A 209 -21.30 14.03 -6.69
C ALA A 209 -22.52 14.81 -7.22
N SER A 210 -23.59 14.89 -6.43
CA SER A 210 -24.72 15.75 -6.75
C SER A 210 -24.19 17.17 -6.88
N LEU A 211 -24.15 17.68 -8.11
CA LEU A 211 -23.78 19.06 -8.47
C LEU A 211 -24.67 20.07 -7.75
#